data_AF-A0A0L0H7I0-F1
#
_entry.id   AF-A0A0L0H7I0-F1
#
_cell.length_a   1.000
_cell.length_b   1.000
_cell.length_c   1.000
_cell.angle_alpha   90.00
_cell.angle_beta   90.00
_cell.angle_gamma   90.00
#
_symmetry.space_group_name_H-M   'P 1'
#
loop_
_entity.id
_entity.type
_entity.pdbx_description
1 polymer ?
#
loop_
_entity_poly.entity_id
_entity_poly.type
_entity_poly.pdbx_seq_one_letter_code
_entity_poly.pdbx_strand_id
1 'polypeptide(L)'
;MGSLVSSITSPAIDKAKDALMMQQVAAIKQNKEQRDRQLAMNIAATRDRVYWMSGTAVTIIGLAGLQKAMGRKPALAILPVTAFTALVAYQVDLAWGTKINRLSREVQAIRAEPNWWFNEPLDLPPVMRGPYRKFMDEQNAKLKAMGEPPEKDWAR
;
A
#
# COMPACT_ATOMS: atom_id res chain seq x y z
N MET A 1 21.06 -28.86 -44.41
CA MET A 1 20.89 -29.82 -43.30
C MET A 1 20.78 -29.05 -41.99
N GLY A 2 19.57 -28.72 -41.52
CA GLY A 2 19.39 -27.84 -40.35
C GLY A 2 18.12 -28.11 -39.54
N SER A 3 17.62 -29.35 -39.49
CA SER A 3 16.25 -29.61 -39.01
C SER A 3 16.12 -30.39 -37.70
N LEU A 4 17.16 -31.05 -37.19
CA LEU A 4 17.03 -31.84 -35.96
C LEU A 4 17.40 -31.03 -34.71
N VAL A 5 18.47 -30.23 -34.78
CA VAL A 5 18.89 -29.35 -33.67
C VAL A 5 17.86 -28.24 -33.42
N SER A 6 17.24 -27.67 -34.47
CA SER A 6 16.21 -26.63 -34.34
C SER A 6 14.93 -27.16 -33.69
N SER A 7 14.49 -28.38 -34.02
CA SER A 7 13.26 -28.98 -33.46
C SER A 7 13.32 -29.28 -31.96
N ILE A 8 14.53 -29.54 -31.42
CA ILE A 8 14.75 -29.80 -29.98
C ILE A 8 15.05 -28.49 -29.23
N THR A 9 15.70 -27.52 -29.89
CA THR A 9 15.98 -26.21 -29.29
C THR A 9 14.76 -25.30 -29.22
N SER A 10 13.82 -25.36 -30.17
CA SER A 10 12.57 -24.58 -30.14
C SER A 10 11.76 -24.73 -28.85
N PRO A 11 11.37 -25.93 -28.40
CA PRO A 11 10.59 -26.09 -27.16
C PRO A 11 11.38 -25.71 -25.90
N ALA A 12 12.72 -25.86 -25.90
CA ALA A 12 13.57 -25.41 -24.80
C ALA A 12 13.65 -23.87 -24.73
N ILE A 13 13.77 -23.20 -25.89
CA ILE A 13 13.76 -21.75 -26.02
C ILE A 13 12.38 -21.18 -25.63
N ASP A 14 11.30 -21.83 -26.03
CA ASP A 14 9.94 -21.38 -25.70
C ASP A 14 9.66 -21.52 -24.19
N LYS A 15 10.05 -22.62 -23.56
CA LYS A 15 10.02 -22.76 -22.09
C LYS A 15 10.87 -21.71 -21.38
N ALA A 16 12.05 -21.37 -21.91
CA ALA A 16 12.90 -20.33 -21.34
C ALA A 16 12.28 -18.94 -21.46
N LYS A 17 11.63 -18.64 -22.59
CA LYS A 17 10.86 -17.39 -22.80
C LYS A 17 9.66 -17.31 -21.87
N ASP A 18 8.91 -18.40 -21.71
CA ASP A 18 7.77 -18.46 -20.80
C ASP A 18 8.20 -18.25 -19.34
N ALA A 19 9.30 -18.89 -18.92
CA ALA A 19 9.87 -18.68 -17.59
C ALA A 19 10.30 -17.23 -17.37
N LEU A 20 10.91 -16.60 -18.37
CA LEU A 20 11.29 -15.17 -18.33
C LEU A 20 10.05 -14.27 -18.24
N MET A 21 8.99 -14.56 -18.99
CA MET A 21 7.73 -13.81 -18.91
C MET A 21 7.09 -13.95 -17.52
N MET A 22 7.11 -15.13 -16.92
CA MET A 22 6.60 -15.34 -15.56
C MET A 22 7.41 -14.57 -14.53
N GLN A 23 8.73 -14.52 -14.67
CA GLN A 23 9.58 -13.70 -13.81
C GLN A 23 9.21 -12.21 -13.92
N GLN A 24 8.92 -11.72 -15.13
CA GLN A 24 8.47 -10.34 -15.33
C GLN A 24 7.10 -10.09 -14.69
N VAL A 25 6.14 -11.00 -14.83
CA VAL A 25 4.83 -10.86 -14.17
C VAL A 25 4.98 -10.86 -12.65
N ALA A 26 5.82 -11.72 -12.09
CA ALA A 26 6.12 -11.72 -10.66
C ALA A 26 6.72 -10.39 -10.19
N ALA A 27 7.64 -9.80 -10.98
CA ALA A 27 8.19 -8.49 -10.70
C ALA A 27 7.12 -7.38 -10.74
N ILE A 28 6.21 -7.40 -11.72
CA ILE A 28 5.09 -6.44 -11.80
C ILE A 28 4.17 -6.60 -10.58
N LYS A 29 3.86 -7.83 -10.16
CA LYS A 29 3.05 -8.12 -8.95
C LYS A 29 3.73 -7.57 -7.70
N GLN A 30 5.03 -7.79 -7.54
CA GLN A 30 5.80 -7.26 -6.41
C GLN A 30 5.83 -5.72 -6.42
N ASN A 31 6.02 -5.09 -7.59
CA ASN A 31 6.00 -3.64 -7.72
C ASN A 31 4.63 -3.05 -7.35
N LYS A 32 3.54 -3.68 -7.79
CA LYS A 32 2.18 -3.29 -7.39
C LYS A 32 2.02 -3.40 -5.87
N GLU A 33 2.46 -4.50 -5.27
CA GLU A 33 2.33 -4.67 -3.82
C GLU A 33 3.11 -3.61 -3.04
N GLN A 34 4.33 -3.29 -3.48
CA GLN A 34 5.13 -2.22 -2.87
C GLN A 34 4.43 -0.86 -3.02
N ARG A 35 3.91 -0.55 -4.21
CA ARG A 35 3.13 0.67 -4.48
C ARG A 35 1.92 0.76 -3.56
N ASP A 36 1.14 -0.30 -3.44
CA ASP A 36 -0.06 -0.34 -2.61
C ASP A 36 0.29 -0.20 -1.12
N ARG A 37 1.39 -0.81 -0.67
CA ARG A 37 1.92 -0.62 0.69
C ARG A 37 2.36 0.82 0.94
N GLN A 38 3.02 1.47 -0.02
CA GLN A 38 3.41 2.89 0.09
C GLN A 38 2.18 3.80 0.13
N LEU A 39 1.18 3.56 -0.72
CA LEU A 39 -0.08 4.30 -0.72
C LEU A 39 -0.81 4.13 0.62
N ALA A 40 -0.91 2.90 1.12
CA ALA A 40 -1.50 2.63 2.42
C ALA A 40 -0.75 3.35 3.56
N MET A 41 0.60 3.41 3.50
CA MET A 41 1.41 4.14 4.47
C MET A 41 1.13 5.65 4.41
N ASN A 42 0.99 6.22 3.22
CA ASN A 42 0.63 7.62 3.05
C ASN A 42 -0.77 7.92 3.62
N ILE A 43 -1.74 7.03 3.39
CA ILE A 43 -3.09 7.16 3.95
C ILE A 43 -3.03 7.09 5.49
N ALA A 44 -2.38 6.07 6.05
CA ALA A 44 -2.22 5.91 7.50
C ALA A 44 -1.55 7.15 8.12
N ALA A 45 -0.42 7.59 7.56
CA ALA A 45 0.28 8.77 8.04
C ALA A 45 -0.58 10.03 7.96
N THR A 46 -1.37 10.18 6.90
CA THR A 46 -2.28 11.32 6.75
C THR A 46 -3.40 11.28 7.78
N ARG A 47 -4.02 10.12 8.03
CA ARG A 47 -5.05 9.94 9.07
C ARG A 47 -4.51 10.31 10.44
N ASP A 48 -3.35 9.76 10.83
CA ASP A 48 -2.69 10.06 12.10
C ASP A 48 -2.33 11.55 12.25
N ARG A 49 -1.84 12.20 11.18
CA ARG A 49 -1.60 13.66 11.19
C ARG A 49 -2.86 14.47 11.39
N VAL A 50 -3.95 14.10 10.71
CA VAL A 50 -5.24 14.79 10.85
C VAL A 50 -5.72 14.66 12.29
N TYR A 51 -5.66 13.47 12.89
CA TYR A 51 -6.03 13.28 14.30
C TYR A 51 -5.16 14.10 15.25
N TRP A 52 -3.84 14.11 15.05
CA TRP A 52 -2.92 14.90 15.85
C TRP A 52 -3.21 16.40 15.78
N MET A 53 -3.34 16.93 14.56
CA MET A 53 -3.56 18.37 14.33
C MET A 53 -4.94 18.82 14.80
N SER A 54 -5.98 18.03 14.53
CA SER A 54 -7.34 18.32 15.00
C SER A 54 -7.43 18.25 16.52
N GLY A 55 -6.86 17.23 17.17
CA GLY A 55 -6.80 17.13 18.63
C GLY A 55 -6.05 18.31 19.25
N THR A 56 -4.93 18.71 18.65
CA THR A 56 -4.18 19.90 19.07
C THR A 56 -5.02 21.17 18.93
N ALA A 57 -5.68 21.37 17.78
CA ALA A 57 -6.53 22.53 17.53
C ALA A 57 -7.70 22.60 18.51
N VAL A 58 -8.42 21.49 18.73
CA VAL A 58 -9.52 21.39 19.70
C VAL A 58 -9.03 21.72 21.10
N THR A 59 -7.87 21.20 21.50
CA THR A 59 -7.28 21.49 22.83
C THR A 59 -6.97 22.97 23.00
N ILE A 60 -6.33 23.59 21.99
CA ILE A 60 -6.00 25.02 21.99
C ILE A 60 -7.26 25.88 22.09
N ILE A 61 -8.27 25.60 21.25
CA ILE A 61 -9.54 26.34 21.22
C ILE A 61 -10.28 26.16 22.56
N GLY A 62 -10.32 24.93 23.09
CA GLY A 62 -10.95 24.62 24.36
C GLY A 62 -10.32 25.39 25.53
N LEU A 63 -8.98 25.41 25.61
CA LEU A 63 -8.26 26.16 26.64
C LEU A 63 -8.49 27.68 26.53
N ALA A 64 -8.47 28.23 25.32
CA ALA A 64 -8.76 29.64 25.10
C ALA A 64 -10.22 29.99 25.50
N GLY A 65 -11.17 29.12 25.15
CA GLY A 65 -12.58 29.25 25.55
C GLY A 65 -12.76 29.21 27.06
N LEU A 66 -12.10 28.28 27.75
CA LEU A 66 -12.13 28.16 29.21
C LEU A 66 -11.54 29.40 29.90
N GLN A 67 -10.39 29.91 29.43
CA GLN A 67 -9.81 31.15 29.96
C GLN A 67 -10.79 32.32 29.84
N LYS A 68 -11.42 32.47 28.68
CA LYS A 68 -12.44 33.50 28.46
C LYS A 68 -13.64 33.34 29.39
N ALA A 69 -14.14 32.12 29.56
CA ALA A 69 -15.26 31.81 30.46
C ALA A 69 -14.94 32.14 31.93
N MET A 70 -13.68 32.01 32.34
CA MET A 70 -13.19 32.42 33.67
C MET A 70 -12.89 33.93 33.78
N GLY A 71 -13.26 34.74 32.79
CA GLY A 71 -12.98 36.18 32.77
C GLY A 71 -11.50 36.53 32.56
N ARG A 72 -10.65 35.56 32.17
CA ARG A 72 -9.23 35.79 31.88
C ARG A 72 -9.05 36.17 30.40
N LYS A 73 -8.07 37.02 30.12
CA LYS A 73 -7.67 37.32 28.74
C LYS A 73 -7.01 36.07 28.14
N PRO A 74 -7.50 35.55 27.00
CA PRO A 74 -6.90 34.37 26.39
C PRO A 74 -5.47 34.67 25.94
N ALA A 75 -4.54 33.76 26.25
CA ALA A 75 -3.11 33.93 25.94
C ALA A 75 -2.80 33.66 24.46
N LEU A 76 -3.43 34.41 23.55
CA LEU A 76 -3.35 34.20 22.10
C LEU A 76 -1.92 34.34 21.54
N ALA A 77 -1.06 35.10 22.20
CA ALA A 77 0.35 35.23 21.82
C ALA A 77 1.15 33.91 21.93
N ILE A 78 0.66 32.94 22.72
CA ILE A 78 1.31 31.62 22.89
C ILE A 78 0.93 30.67 21.74
N LEU A 79 -0.11 30.98 20.96
CA LEU A 79 -0.61 30.11 19.89
C LEU A 79 0.47 29.64 18.90
N PRO A 80 1.35 30.51 18.36
CA PRO A 80 2.38 30.07 17.42
C PRO A 80 3.37 29.11 18.07
N VAL A 81 3.74 29.36 19.33
CA VAL A 81 4.67 28.52 20.10
C VAL A 81 4.07 27.15 20.37
N THR A 82 2.80 27.09 20.78
CA THR A 82 2.11 25.81 21.02
C THR A 82 1.93 25.02 19.74
N ALA A 83 1.50 25.66 18.65
CA ALA A 83 1.33 25.01 17.36
C ALA A 83 2.67 24.46 16.83
N PHE A 84 3.75 25.24 16.91
CA PHE A 84 5.07 24.79 16.53
C PHE A 84 5.57 23.64 17.40
N THR A 85 5.37 23.72 18.72
CA THR A 85 5.76 22.65 19.66
C THR A 85 5.00 21.36 19.36
N ALA A 86 3.70 21.44 19.05
CA ALA A 86 2.91 20.28 18.66
C ALA A 86 3.41 19.65 17.35
N LEU A 87 3.84 20.46 16.38
CA LEU A 87 4.47 19.96 15.15
C LEU A 87 5.81 19.27 15.44
N VAL A 88 6.68 19.87 16.26
CA VAL A 88 7.97 19.28 16.62
C VAL A 88 7.77 17.97 17.40
N ALA A 89 6.86 17.95 18.37
CA ALA A 89 6.52 16.75 19.13
C ALA A 89 6.04 15.61 18.21
N TYR A 90 5.23 15.93 17.19
CA TYR A 90 4.84 14.97 16.17
C TYR A 90 6.04 14.38 15.43
N GLN A 91 6.98 15.23 14.98
CA GLN A 91 8.17 14.77 14.26
C GLN A 91 9.08 13.94 15.16
N VAL A 92 9.21 14.29 16.44
CA VAL A 92 10.01 13.51 17.39
C VAL A 92 9.44 12.11 17.61
N ASP A 93 8.13 11.96 17.83
CA ASP A 93 7.50 10.63 17.95
C ASP A 93 7.55 9.86 16.62
N LEU A 94 7.51 10.55 15.47
CA LEU A 94 7.64 9.93 14.17
C LEU A 94 9.06 9.41 13.89
N ALA A 95 10.10 10.16 14.25
CA ALA A 95 11.49 9.83 13.93
C ALA A 95 12.13 8.86 14.93
N TRP A 96 11.83 9.01 16.23
CA TRP A 96 12.48 8.23 17.30
C TRP A 96 11.50 7.48 18.20
N GLY A 97 10.21 7.79 18.10
CA GLY A 97 9.18 7.20 18.96
C GLY A 97 8.59 5.90 18.40
N THR A 98 7.37 5.62 18.84
CA THR A 98 6.65 4.37 18.50
C THR A 98 5.67 4.55 17.34
N LYS A 99 5.54 5.78 16.81
CA LYS A 99 4.52 6.13 15.82
C LYS A 99 4.63 5.31 14.54
N ILE A 100 5.84 5.03 14.04
CA ILE A 100 6.06 4.20 12.85
C ILE A 100 5.51 2.77 13.03
N ASN A 101 5.63 2.20 14.24
CA ASN A 101 5.08 0.89 14.54
C ASN A 101 3.54 0.90 14.54
N ARG A 102 2.92 1.97 15.04
CA ARG A 102 1.45 2.14 14.98
C ARG A 102 0.96 2.31 13.54
N LEU A 103 1.62 3.17 12.77
CA LEU A 103 1.31 3.36 11.35
C LEU A 103 1.44 2.05 10.57
N SER A 104 2.46 1.24 10.85
CA SER A 104 2.65 -0.06 10.21
C SER A 104 1.50 -1.03 10.48
N ARG A 105 0.88 -0.97 11.67
CA ARG A 105 -0.33 -1.77 11.98
C ARG A 105 -1.55 -1.24 11.25
N GLU A 106 -1.72 0.07 11.18
CA GLU A 106 -2.82 0.70 10.44
C GLU A 106 -2.73 0.42 8.94
N VAL A 107 -1.53 0.38 8.36
CA VAL A 107 -1.29 -0.06 6.98
C VAL A 107 -1.84 -1.46 6.72
N GLN A 108 -1.65 -2.38 7.67
CA GLN A 108 -2.18 -3.75 7.55
C GLN A 108 -3.72 -3.75 7.59
N ALA A 109 -4.31 -2.96 8.49
CA ALA A 109 -5.77 -2.80 8.57
C ALA A 109 -6.34 -2.19 7.28
N ILE A 110 -5.75 -1.09 6.78
CA ILE A 110 -6.17 -0.42 5.54
C ILE A 110 -6.11 -1.36 4.32
N ARG A 111 -5.09 -2.23 4.25
CA ARG A 111 -4.94 -3.21 3.17
C ARG A 111 -5.89 -4.40 3.31
N ALA A 112 -6.30 -4.74 4.53
CA ALA A 112 -7.27 -5.81 4.79
C ALA A 112 -8.71 -5.36 4.52
N GLU A 113 -9.01 -4.07 4.66
CA GLU A 113 -10.29 -3.50 4.29
C GLU A 113 -10.54 -3.65 2.78
N PRO A 114 -11.74 -4.08 2.36
CA PRO A 114 -12.13 -4.18 0.95
C PRO A 114 -12.40 -2.78 0.38
N ASN A 115 -11.39 -1.92 0.39
CA ASN A 115 -11.45 -0.57 -0.13
C ASN A 115 -11.07 -0.53 -1.61
N TRP A 116 -11.66 0.40 -2.34
CA TRP A 116 -11.45 0.56 -3.78
C TRP A 116 -10.03 1.00 -4.14
N TRP A 117 -9.27 1.61 -3.22
CA TRP A 117 -7.92 2.15 -3.48
C TRP A 117 -6.89 1.12 -3.96
N PHE A 118 -7.04 -0.16 -3.61
CA PHE A 118 -6.04 -1.21 -3.90
C PHE A 118 -6.52 -2.24 -4.93
N ASN A 119 -7.74 -2.07 -5.44
CA ASN A 119 -8.40 -3.03 -6.35
C ASN A 119 -8.08 -2.82 -7.82
N GLU A 120 -7.14 -1.93 -8.15
CA GLU A 120 -6.71 -1.72 -9.53
C GLU A 120 -6.04 -3.01 -10.08
N PRO A 121 -6.42 -3.48 -11.27
CA PRO A 121 -5.76 -4.62 -11.88
C PRO A 121 -4.33 -4.28 -12.29
N LEU A 122 -3.46 -5.29 -12.29
CA LEU A 122 -2.17 -5.32 -12.94
C LEU A 122 -2.34 -4.98 -14.43
N ASP A 123 -1.70 -3.90 -14.85
CA ASP A 123 -1.56 -3.59 -16.27
C ASP A 123 -0.43 -4.43 -16.85
N LEU A 124 -0.79 -5.54 -17.47
CA LEU A 124 0.16 -6.43 -18.13
C LEU A 124 0.37 -6.00 -19.58
N PRO A 125 1.63 -5.99 -20.08
CA PRO A 125 1.90 -5.83 -21.50
C PRO A 125 1.09 -6.83 -22.33
N PRO A 126 0.53 -6.43 -23.50
CA PRO A 126 -0.36 -7.29 -24.30
C PRO A 126 0.21 -8.69 -24.60
N VAL A 127 1.52 -8.78 -24.81
CA VAL A 127 2.24 -10.04 -25.09
C VAL A 127 2.17 -11.03 -23.93
N MET A 128 2.08 -10.56 -22.69
CA MET A 128 2.08 -11.41 -21.49
C MET A 128 0.68 -11.84 -21.06
N ARG A 129 -0.39 -11.16 -21.53
CA ARG A 129 -1.76 -11.44 -21.08
C ARG A 129 -2.22 -12.86 -21.41
N GLY A 130 -1.91 -13.34 -22.61
CA GLY A 130 -2.27 -14.70 -23.03
C GLY A 130 -1.58 -15.79 -22.18
N PRO A 131 -0.23 -15.77 -22.09
CA PRO A 131 0.51 -16.68 -21.21
C PRO A 131 0.08 -16.61 -19.74
N TYR A 132 -0.15 -15.41 -19.21
CA TYR A 132 -0.59 -15.20 -17.84
C TYR A 132 -1.96 -15.84 -17.57
N ARG A 133 -2.95 -15.66 -18.45
CA ARG A 133 -4.28 -16.26 -18.28
C ARG A 133 -4.21 -17.78 -18.23
N LYS A 134 -3.45 -18.41 -19.13
CA LYS A 134 -3.24 -19.87 -19.12
C LYS A 134 -2.67 -20.35 -17.78
N PHE A 135 -1.67 -19.63 -17.26
CA PHE A 135 -1.07 -19.96 -15.98
C PHE A 135 -2.04 -19.79 -14.81
N MET A 136 -2.84 -18.72 -14.80
CA MET A 136 -3.88 -18.53 -13.79
C MET A 136 -4.94 -19.63 -13.86
N ASP A 137 -5.36 -20.04 -15.05
CA ASP A 137 -6.30 -21.14 -15.24
C ASP A 137 -5.74 -22.47 -14.72
N GLU A 138 -4.46 -22.77 -15.01
CA GLU A 138 -3.77 -23.95 -14.49
C GLU A 138 -3.63 -23.94 -12.97
N GLN A 139 -3.28 -22.78 -12.38
CA GLN A 139 -3.19 -22.59 -10.93
C GLN A 139 -4.57 -22.77 -10.27
N ASN A 140 -5.59 -22.15 -10.83
CA ASN A 140 -6.96 -22.23 -10.31
C ASN A 140 -7.54 -23.64 -10.43
N ALA A 141 -7.19 -24.38 -11.48
CA ALA A 141 -7.55 -25.80 -11.60
C ALA A 141 -6.91 -26.63 -10.49
N LYS A 142 -5.65 -26.36 -10.12
CA LYS A 142 -4.95 -27.02 -9.00
C LYS A 142 -5.58 -26.64 -7.65
N LEU A 143 -5.83 -25.35 -7.41
CA LEU A 143 -6.50 -24.86 -6.19
C LEU A 143 -7.87 -25.53 -6.02
N LYS A 144 -8.65 -25.60 -7.09
CA LYS A 144 -9.95 -26.29 -7.11
C LYS A 144 -9.81 -27.78 -6.80
N ALA A 145 -8.77 -28.45 -7.30
CA ALA A 145 -8.49 -29.85 -6.96
C ALA A 145 -8.11 -30.04 -5.48
N MET A 146 -7.51 -29.03 -4.85
CA MET A 146 -7.19 -29.00 -3.41
C MET A 146 -8.37 -28.54 -2.54
N GLY A 147 -9.50 -28.15 -3.13
CA GLY A 147 -10.66 -27.62 -2.42
C GLY A 147 -10.52 -26.16 -1.96
N GLU A 148 -9.49 -25.45 -2.43
CA GLU A 148 -9.25 -24.04 -2.14
C GLU A 148 -10.00 -23.14 -3.14
N PRO A 149 -10.38 -21.91 -2.74
CA PRO A 149 -10.98 -20.94 -3.65
C PRO A 149 -9.98 -20.51 -4.73
N PRO A 150 -10.46 -20.17 -5.95
CA PRO A 150 -9.59 -19.70 -7.02
C PRO A 150 -8.91 -18.37 -6.65
N GLU A 151 -7.67 -18.18 -7.10
CA GLU A 151 -6.96 -16.92 -6.97
C GLU A 151 -7.69 -15.86 -7.82
N LYS A 152 -7.94 -14.70 -7.21
CA LYS A 152 -8.57 -13.55 -7.88
C LYS A 152 -7.72 -13.17 -9.09
N ASP A 153 -8.35 -13.04 -10.27
CA ASP A 153 -7.64 -12.52 -11.43
C ASP A 153 -7.36 -11.04 -11.25
N TRP A 154 -6.08 -10.70 -11.15
CA TRP A 154 -5.62 -9.34 -10.97
C TRP A 154 -5.24 -8.69 -12.29
N ALA A 155 -5.24 -9.35 -13.45
CA ALA A 155 -4.85 -8.71 -14.71
C ALA A 155 -6.03 -8.09 -15.47
N ARG A 156 -5.75 -7.01 -16.22
CA ARG A 156 -6.70 -6.41 -17.17
C ARG A 156 -6.58 -7.00 -18.58
#